data_AF-A0A957X9Q0-F1
#
_entry.id   AF-A0A957X9Q0-F1
#
_cell.length_a   1.000
_cell.length_b   1.000
_cell.length_c   1.000
_cell.angle_alpha   90.00
_cell.angle_beta   90.00
_cell.angle_gamma   90.00
#
_symmetry.space_group_name_H-M   'P 1'
#
loop_
_entity.id
_entity.type
_entity.pdbx_description
1 polymer ?
#
loop_
_entity_poly.entity_id
_entity_poly.type
_entity_poly.pdbx_seq_one_letter_code
_entity_poly.pdbx_strand_id
1 'polypeptide(L)'
;MSITELITSAKILIDADGNKEAVLLDWPLWEQLLTLLEDLEDAEEMAQARQEDDELIPWEQVVAESRHAYKTGQVKRGTADDLIKEISNE
;
A
#
# COMPACT_ATOMS: atom_id res chain seq x y z
N MET A 1 -8.67 18.31 -7.27
CA MET A 1 -9.57 17.86 -8.34
C MET A 1 -10.88 17.42 -7.70
N SER A 2 -12.04 17.73 -8.27
CA SER A 2 -13.32 17.19 -7.77
C SER A 2 -13.54 15.77 -8.29
N ILE A 3 -14.31 14.96 -7.57
CA ILE A 3 -14.69 13.58 -8.00
C ILE A 3 -15.33 13.62 -9.40
N THR A 4 -16.10 14.66 -9.70
CA THR A 4 -16.75 14.83 -11.00
C THR A 4 -15.75 15.00 -12.13
N GLU A 5 -14.70 15.81 -11.92
CA GLU A 5 -13.61 16.00 -12.89
C GLU A 5 -12.86 14.68 -13.16
N LEU A 6 -12.71 13.87 -12.11
CA LEU A 6 -12.06 12.56 -12.12
C LEU A 6 -12.85 11.52 -12.93
N ILE A 7 -14.17 11.46 -12.72
CA ILE A 7 -15.06 10.59 -13.49
C ILE A 7 -15.09 11.01 -14.96
N THR A 8 -15.01 12.31 -15.24
CA THR A 8 -15.03 12.79 -16.63
C THR A 8 -13.71 12.58 -17.38
N SER A 9 -12.58 12.44 -16.69
CA SER A 9 -11.28 12.16 -17.35
C SER A 9 -11.06 10.67 -17.60
N ALA A 10 -11.71 9.79 -16.83
CA ALA A 10 -11.59 8.35 -16.99
C ALA A 10 -12.17 7.86 -18.32
N LYS A 11 -11.41 6.99 -18.99
CA LYS A 11 -11.85 6.30 -20.22
C LYS A 11 -11.99 4.82 -19.94
N ILE A 12 -12.86 4.14 -20.68
CA ILE A 12 -13.07 2.70 -20.55
C ILE A 12 -12.60 2.02 -21.83
N LEU A 13 -11.76 1.01 -21.69
CA LEU A 13 -11.40 0.09 -22.76
C LEU A 13 -12.48 -0.99 -22.85
N ILE A 14 -13.02 -1.17 -24.05
CA ILE A 14 -14.04 -2.17 -24.35
C ILE A 14 -13.49 -3.18 -25.36
N ASP A 15 -13.85 -4.44 -25.19
CA ASP A 15 -13.50 -5.52 -26.12
C ASP A 15 -14.39 -5.47 -27.39
N ALA A 16 -14.15 -6.42 -28.30
CA ALA A 16 -14.92 -6.53 -29.54
C ALA A 16 -16.40 -6.90 -29.33
N ASP A 17 -16.73 -7.52 -28.18
CA ASP A 17 -18.08 -7.93 -27.81
C ASP A 17 -18.82 -6.86 -27.00
N GLY A 18 -18.15 -5.74 -26.69
CA GLY A 18 -18.69 -4.62 -25.92
C GLY A 18 -18.57 -4.77 -24.40
N ASN A 19 -17.82 -5.76 -23.90
CA ASN A 19 -17.53 -5.89 -22.48
C ASN A 19 -16.44 -4.90 -22.07
N LYS A 20 -16.52 -4.40 -20.84
CA LYS A 20 -15.51 -3.49 -20.28
C LYS A 20 -14.33 -4.31 -19.76
N GLU A 21 -13.13 -4.02 -20.27
CA GLU A 21 -11.92 -4.75 -19.87
C GLU A 21 -11.04 -3.93 -18.93
N ALA A 22 -10.94 -2.61 -19.14
CA ALA A 22 -10.04 -1.76 -18.35
C ALA A 22 -10.54 -0.33 -18.23
N VAL A 23 -10.00 0.39 -17.24
CA VAL A 23 -10.14 1.84 -17.10
C VAL A 23 -8.78 2.47 -17.39
N LEU A 24 -8.77 3.47 -18.26
CA LEU A 24 -7.61 4.26 -18.58
C LEU A 24 -7.69 5.60 -17.85
N LEU A 25 -6.66 5.90 -17.07
CA LEU A 25 -6.51 7.12 -16.29
C LEU A 25 -5.21 7.81 -16.69
N ASP A 26 -5.16 9.14 -16.54
CA ASP A 26 -3.90 9.87 -16.63
C ASP A 26 -2.98 9.44 -15.47
N TRP A 27 -1.70 9.22 -15.76
CA TRP A 27 -0.75 8.71 -14.77
C TRP A 27 -0.67 9.54 -13.48
N PRO A 28 -0.56 10.89 -13.51
CA PRO A 28 -0.53 11.67 -12.28
C PRO A 28 -1.82 11.58 -11.46
N LEU A 29 -2.94 11.27 -12.12
CA LEU A 29 -4.22 11.05 -11.46
C LEU A 29 -4.26 9.67 -10.80
N TRP A 30 -3.76 8.64 -11.48
CA TRP A 30 -3.60 7.31 -10.91
C TRP A 30 -2.76 7.33 -9.63
N GLU A 31 -1.61 8.01 -9.64
CA GLU A 31 -0.75 8.14 -8.45
C GLU A 31 -1.50 8.79 -7.27
N GLN A 32 -2.24 9.87 -7.53
CA GLN A 32 -3.04 10.53 -6.50
C GLN A 32 -4.15 9.63 -5.95
N LEU A 33 -4.83 8.87 -6.82
CA LEU A 33 -5.86 7.94 -6.39
C LEU A 33 -5.28 6.84 -5.52
N LEU A 34 -4.12 6.30 -5.90
CA LEU A 34 -3.44 5.25 -5.15
C LEU A 34 -3.09 5.73 -3.74
N THR A 35 -2.45 6.88 -3.61
CA THR A 35 -2.13 7.46 -2.29
C THR A 35 -3.38 7.70 -1.43
N LEU A 36 -4.48 8.17 -2.02
CA LEU A 36 -5.72 8.38 -1.27
C LEU A 36 -6.37 7.07 -0.80
N LEU A 37 -6.19 5.98 -1.55
CA LEU A 37 -6.67 4.66 -1.14
C LEU A 37 -5.80 4.10 0.00
N GLU A 38 -4.48 4.22 -0.10
CA GLU A 38 -3.55 3.85 0.98
C GLU A 38 -3.85 4.62 2.27
N ASP A 39 -4.04 5.94 2.19
CA ASP A 39 -4.41 6.78 3.34
C ASP A 39 -5.74 6.32 3.99
N LEU A 40 -6.68 5.81 3.19
CA LEU A 40 -7.97 5.30 3.69
C LEU A 40 -7.79 3.96 4.39
N GLU A 41 -7.02 3.06 3.81
CA GLU A 41 -6.67 1.76 4.41
C GLU A 41 -5.94 1.98 5.74
N ASP A 42 -4.91 2.83 5.78
CA ASP A 42 -4.19 3.21 7.00
C ASP A 42 -5.14 3.76 8.08
N ALA A 43 -6.10 4.60 7.69
CA ALA A 43 -7.06 5.16 8.64
C ALA A 43 -8.00 4.08 9.23
N GLU A 44 -8.40 3.10 8.44
CA GLU A 44 -9.20 1.96 8.89
C GLU A 44 -8.40 1.05 9.82
N GLU A 45 -7.15 0.73 9.46
CA GLU A 45 -6.23 -0.04 10.31
C GLU A 45 -5.98 0.65 11.65
N MET A 46 -5.73 1.96 11.64
CA MET A 46 -5.59 2.75 12.86
C MET A 46 -6.87 2.76 13.70
N ALA A 47 -8.04 2.76 13.06
CA ALA A 47 -9.32 2.70 13.78
C ALA A 47 -9.54 1.32 14.40
N GLN A 48 -9.14 0.24 13.70
CA GLN A 48 -9.19 -1.13 14.20
C GLN A 48 -8.22 -1.35 15.36
N ALA A 49 -6.96 -0.92 15.22
CA ALA A 49 -5.92 -1.00 16.26
C ALA A 49 -6.26 -0.20 17.54
N ARG A 50 -7.24 0.71 17.48
CA ARG A 50 -7.78 1.40 18.67
C ARG A 50 -8.94 0.65 19.32
N GLN A 51 -9.62 -0.22 18.58
CA GLN A 51 -10.74 -1.03 19.07
C GLN A 51 -10.25 -2.35 19.64
N GLU A 52 -9.27 -2.95 18.98
CA GLU A 52 -8.42 -3.97 19.56
C GLU A 52 -7.61 -3.25 20.64
N ASP A 53 -7.72 -3.68 21.90
CA ASP A 53 -6.96 -3.10 23.03
C ASP A 53 -5.49 -3.56 22.91
N ASP A 54 -4.89 -3.26 21.75
CA ASP A 54 -3.56 -3.69 21.36
C ASP A 54 -2.56 -3.13 22.36
N GLU A 55 -1.68 -4.02 22.81
CA GLU A 55 -0.71 -3.69 23.84
C GLU A 55 0.22 -2.59 23.33
N LEU A 56 0.12 -1.41 23.94
CA LEU A 56 1.02 -0.29 23.67
C LEU A 56 2.42 -0.65 24.16
N ILE A 57 3.27 -1.10 23.24
CA ILE A 57 4.68 -1.39 23.52
C ILE A 57 5.54 -0.12 23.44
N PRO A 58 6.40 0.15 24.44
CA PRO A 58 7.36 1.24 24.36
C PRO A 58 8.30 1.11 23.16
N TRP A 59 8.67 2.24 22.56
CA TRP A 59 9.55 2.26 21.38
C TRP A 59 10.89 1.57 21.64
N GLU A 60 11.45 1.73 22.85
CA GLU A 60 12.70 1.09 23.24
C GLU A 60 12.60 -0.44 23.22
N GLN A 61 11.42 -0.98 23.56
CA GLN A 61 11.16 -2.41 23.52
C GLN A 61 11.10 -2.90 22.06
N VAL A 62 10.38 -2.22 21.18
CA VAL A 62 10.32 -2.52 19.73
C VAL A 62 11.72 -2.60 19.12
N VAL A 63 12.58 -1.63 19.44
CA VAL A 63 13.96 -1.58 18.96
C VAL A 63 14.79 -2.73 19.51
N ALA A 64 14.63 -3.07 20.79
CA ALA A 64 15.36 -4.16 21.43
C ALA A 64 14.96 -5.52 20.84
N GLU A 65 13.66 -5.77 20.66
CA GLU A 65 13.12 -7.00 20.07
C GLU A 65 13.53 -7.14 18.60
N SER A 66 13.40 -6.07 17.81
CA SER A 66 13.84 -6.06 16.41
C SER A 66 15.34 -6.39 16.30
N ARG A 67 16.17 -5.76 17.15
CA ARG A 67 17.62 -6.03 17.19
C ARG A 67 17.93 -7.47 17.61
N HIS A 68 17.16 -8.04 18.53
CA HIS A 68 17.30 -9.43 18.93
C HIS A 68 16.92 -10.38 17.79
N ALA A 69 15.83 -10.12 17.09
CA ALA A 69 15.37 -10.90 15.93
C ALA A 69 16.42 -10.92 14.80
N TYR A 70 17.08 -9.79 14.54
CA TYR A 70 18.21 -9.73 13.60
C TYR A 70 19.43 -10.52 14.07
N LYS A 71 19.79 -10.45 15.36
CA LYS A 71 20.96 -11.14 15.91
C LYS A 71 20.78 -12.66 15.95
N THR A 72 19.56 -13.11 16.18
CA THR A 72 19.20 -14.54 16.24
C THR A 72 18.90 -15.13 14.86
N GLY A 73 18.88 -14.31 13.81
CA GLY A 73 18.62 -14.75 12.44
C GLY A 73 17.15 -15.09 12.17
N GLN A 74 16.23 -14.74 13.08
CA GLN A 74 14.79 -14.87 12.88
C GLN A 74 14.28 -13.94 11.77
N VAL A 75 14.95 -12.80 11.59
CA VAL A 75 14.71 -11.85 10.50
C VAL A 75 16.03 -11.63 9.76
N LYS A 76 16.02 -11.80 8.43
CA LYS A 76 17.17 -11.45 7.60
C LYS A 76 17.10 -9.96 7.27
N ARG A 77 18.23 -9.26 7.37
CA ARG A 77 18.35 -7.94 6.74
C ARG A 77 18.22 -8.14 5.23
N GLY A 78 17.16 -7.63 4.63
CA GLY A 78 17.05 -7.54 3.18
C GLY A 78 18.24 -6.76 2.63
N THR A 79 18.87 -7.32 1.61
CA THR A 79 19.91 -6.64 0.83
C THR A 79 19.26 -5.81 -0.28
N ALA A 80 20.04 -4.92 -0.90
CA ALA A 80 19.56 -4.19 -2.08
C ALA A 80 19.07 -5.13 -3.19
N ASP A 81 19.68 -6.32 -3.32
CA ASP A 81 19.27 -7.36 -4.27
C ASP A 81 17.93 -8.01 -3.91
N ASP A 82 17.57 -8.08 -2.63
CA ASP A 82 16.27 -8.59 -2.19
C ASP A 82 15.14 -7.61 -2.55
N LEU A 83 15.39 -6.30 -2.38
CA LEU A 83 14.46 -5.24 -2.79
C LEU A 83 14.27 -5.19 -4.31
N ILE A 84 15.35 -5.37 -5.08
CA ILE A 84 15.28 -5.39 -6.56
C ILE A 84 14.46 -6.60 -7.05
N LYS A 85 14.55 -7.75 -6.37
CA LYS A 85 13.74 -8.93 -6.71
C LYS A 85 12.27 -8.77 -6.39
N GLU A 86 11.94 -8.07 -5.31
CA GLU A 86 10.56 -7.79 -4.91
C GLU A 86 9.89 -6.85 -5.92
N ILE A 87 10.58 -5.78 -6.33
CA ILE A 87 10.11 -4.84 -7.37
C ILE A 87 10.04 -5.48 -8.76
N SER A 88 10.87 -6.49 -9.06
CA SER A 88 10.88 -7.15 -10.38
C SER A 88 9.83 -8.27 -10.52
N ASN A 89 9.14 -8.62 -9.43
CA ASN A 89 8.09 -9.65 -9.41
C ASN A 89 6.67 -9.06 -9.31
N GLU A 90 6.54 -7.73 -9.22
CA GLU A 90 5.30 -6.97 -9.47
C GLU A 90 5.22 -6.50 -10.93
#